data_AF-A0A7J2PQ24-F1
#
_entry.id   AF-A0A7J2PQ24-F1
#
_cell.length_a   1.000
_cell.length_b   1.000
_cell.length_c   1.000
_cell.angle_alpha   90.00
_cell.angle_beta   90.00
_cell.angle_gamma   90.00
#
_symmetry.space_group_name_H-M   'P 1'
#
loop_
_entity.id
_entity.type
_entity.pdbx_description
1 polymer ?
#
loop_
_entity_poly.entity_id
_entity_poly.type
_entity_poly.pdbx_seq_one_letter_code
_entity_poly.pdbx_strand_id
1 'polypeptide(L)'
;MARYRCSVCNYIYDEDKERKKYINLQDAWTCPVCGAPKSALVPEGVSKGDKTIETNVAEKIIEQLVSFGVKHVFGIPGDSNLPLVNAIRENNKIDFILTRHEETAAFIASAYGKITDKLGVCMSIAGPGATNLITGLMDSATDRSPVLALVGQIPEVYLGSEAFQEIDQITLFRPFAEYAETIARSNQAIKLTMMAVKYALKKPGVSVLSCPTDVLVDKLDDKIIQPEKRLFKSEGISTEEEIQKAASLINKCTKPVVFGGWGSRHAGELLIEFSEKLKAPIATTSRVKGVVHENHKYAVGVLGSIGTKYSAMAIRECDLIIIIGSGFRQANLVPSNVKILQIDNDPTRIGKTFDVDVGLIGDGKLILEKLIPLVEVKQENKVFLSHVFKMKQEHMAYLELEAKDLTVPINPGYVIQSMKRILEKDAIICVDVGDHTYHFYKKFICEGHKTYLNANMASMGFALPASIAAKLEFPEKQVICLASDGGFAMLMADFTTAVREKLNIVAIIFHDCVLKNIKKELIRDGYPIFGVEFPNPNFAEFAKSSGGFGIRVESPEKLDDALQEALNSGKPSIVEVMTDPNKMAASTKRVE
;
A
#
# COMPACT_ATOMS: atom_id res chain seq x y z
N MET A 1 -4.10 -59.60 -21.83
CA MET A 1 -4.50 -58.68 -22.90
C MET A 1 -4.52 -57.25 -22.35
N ALA A 2 -4.96 -56.24 -23.11
CA ALA A 2 -4.94 -54.86 -22.63
C ALA A 2 -6.12 -54.61 -21.67
N ARG A 3 -5.88 -53.84 -20.61
CA ARG A 3 -6.94 -53.28 -19.77
C ARG A 3 -7.09 -51.80 -20.11
N TYR A 4 -8.29 -51.24 -19.91
CA TYR A 4 -8.56 -49.82 -20.14
C TYR A 4 -9.34 -49.24 -18.98
N ARG A 5 -8.90 -48.11 -18.44
CA ARG A 5 -9.55 -47.42 -17.32
C ARG A 5 -10.38 -46.25 -17.82
N CYS A 6 -11.63 -46.17 -17.39
CA CYS A 6 -12.49 -45.01 -17.63
C CYS A 6 -11.96 -43.80 -16.84
N SER A 7 -11.64 -42.70 -17.52
CA SER A 7 -11.10 -41.48 -16.90
C SER A 7 -12.12 -40.70 -16.05
N VAL A 8 -13.40 -41.12 -16.05
CA VAL A 8 -14.50 -40.44 -15.35
C VAL A 8 -14.85 -41.15 -14.04
N CYS A 9 -14.95 -42.49 -14.05
CA CYS A 9 -15.43 -43.27 -12.89
C CYS A 9 -14.49 -44.41 -12.47
N ASN A 10 -13.31 -44.51 -13.08
CA ASN A 10 -12.31 -45.55 -12.83
C ASN A 10 -12.75 -47.00 -13.12
N TYR A 11 -13.89 -47.22 -13.78
CA TYR A 11 -14.25 -48.55 -14.29
C TYR A 11 -13.15 -49.12 -15.19
N ILE A 12 -12.79 -50.40 -14.98
CA ILE A 12 -11.76 -51.10 -15.74
C ILE A 12 -12.43 -52.05 -16.74
N TYR A 13 -12.24 -51.77 -18.02
CA TYR A 13 -12.54 -52.70 -19.10
C TYR A 13 -11.37 -53.65 -19.28
N ASP A 14 -11.57 -54.92 -18.93
CA ASP A 14 -10.56 -55.97 -19.04
C ASP A 14 -10.89 -56.88 -20.23
N GLU A 15 -10.10 -56.80 -21.30
CA GLU A 15 -10.33 -57.57 -22.53
C GLU A 15 -10.40 -59.09 -22.29
N ASP A 16 -9.70 -59.60 -21.27
CA ASP A 16 -9.69 -61.03 -20.91
C ASP A 16 -11.01 -61.43 -20.23
N LYS A 17 -11.56 -60.57 -19.36
CA LYS A 17 -12.86 -60.81 -18.71
C LYS A 17 -14.02 -60.66 -19.67
N GLU A 18 -13.95 -59.64 -20.52
CA GLU A 18 -15.02 -59.28 -21.45
C GLU A 18 -14.98 -60.12 -22.74
N ARG A 19 -13.94 -60.95 -22.93
CA ARG A 19 -13.69 -61.80 -24.10
C ARG A 19 -13.78 -61.05 -25.43
N LYS A 20 -13.49 -59.74 -25.41
CA LYS A 20 -13.62 -58.84 -26.56
C LYS A 20 -12.53 -57.78 -26.49
N LYS A 21 -11.82 -57.56 -27.60
CA LYS A 21 -10.80 -56.51 -27.69
C LYS A 21 -11.47 -55.13 -27.71
N TYR A 22 -10.92 -54.18 -26.97
CA TYR A 22 -11.40 -52.81 -26.85
C TYR A 22 -11.48 -52.11 -28.22
N ILE A 23 -10.51 -52.38 -29.11
CA ILE A 23 -10.50 -51.85 -30.49
C ILE A 23 -11.74 -52.30 -31.29
N ASN A 24 -12.30 -53.46 -30.96
CA ASN A 24 -13.48 -54.04 -31.62
C ASN A 24 -14.81 -53.63 -30.95
N LEU A 25 -14.79 -52.75 -29.95
CA LEU A 25 -16.01 -52.13 -29.44
C LEU A 25 -16.58 -51.18 -30.50
N GLN A 26 -17.91 -51.11 -30.62
CA GLN A 26 -18.56 -50.14 -31.50
C GLN A 26 -18.35 -48.72 -30.98
N ASP A 27 -18.39 -47.71 -31.86
CA ASP A 27 -18.19 -46.31 -31.44
C ASP A 27 -19.31 -45.80 -30.52
N ALA A 28 -20.50 -46.41 -30.61
CA ALA A 28 -21.63 -46.17 -29.72
C ALA A 28 -21.49 -46.82 -28.33
N TRP A 29 -20.41 -47.58 -28.08
CA TRP A 29 -20.18 -48.19 -26.77
C TRP A 29 -19.90 -47.11 -25.71
N THR A 30 -20.54 -47.24 -24.56
CA THR A 30 -20.36 -46.35 -23.41
C THR A 30 -19.95 -47.14 -22.17
N CYS A 31 -19.25 -46.47 -21.26
CA CYS A 31 -18.85 -47.04 -19.97
C CYS A 31 -20.11 -47.50 -19.22
N PRO A 32 -20.19 -48.78 -18.79
CA PRO A 32 -21.40 -49.33 -18.17
C PRO A 32 -21.70 -48.74 -16.79
N VAL A 33 -20.75 -48.04 -16.18
CA VAL A 33 -20.91 -47.43 -14.85
C VAL A 33 -21.41 -45.99 -14.93
N CYS A 34 -20.86 -45.17 -15.84
CA CYS A 34 -21.13 -43.73 -15.86
C CYS A 34 -21.61 -43.19 -17.22
N GLY A 35 -21.79 -44.04 -18.23
CA GLY A 35 -22.25 -43.64 -19.56
C GLY A 35 -21.24 -42.84 -20.39
N ALA A 36 -19.99 -42.69 -19.94
CA ALA A 36 -18.96 -41.97 -20.69
C ALA A 36 -18.68 -42.65 -22.05
N PRO A 37 -18.40 -41.89 -23.11
CA PRO A 37 -18.15 -42.47 -24.44
C PRO A 37 -16.88 -43.34 -24.45
N LYS A 38 -16.78 -44.27 -25.41
CA LYS A 38 -15.62 -45.15 -25.61
C LYS A 38 -14.29 -44.40 -25.54
N SER A 39 -14.20 -43.18 -26.10
CA SER A 39 -13.01 -42.33 -26.10
C SER A 39 -12.50 -41.90 -24.70
N ALA A 40 -13.30 -42.07 -23.65
CA ALA A 40 -12.91 -41.78 -22.26
C ALA A 40 -12.15 -42.94 -21.58
N LEU A 41 -12.02 -44.10 -22.22
CA LEU A 41 -11.22 -45.21 -21.72
C LEU A 41 -9.79 -45.11 -22.22
N VAL A 42 -8.84 -45.06 -21.29
CA VAL A 42 -7.40 -45.00 -21.57
C VAL A 42 -6.74 -46.34 -21.22
N PRO A 43 -5.74 -46.83 -21.98
CA PRO A 43 -5.08 -48.10 -21.65
C PRO A 43 -4.49 -48.06 -20.24
N GLU A 44 -4.83 -49.06 -19.43
CA GLU A 44 -4.32 -49.24 -18.09
C GLU A 44 -2.85 -49.70 -18.18
N GLY A 45 -1.94 -48.92 -17.61
CA GLY A 45 -0.49 -49.14 -17.72
C GLY A 45 0.20 -48.36 -18.85
N VAL A 46 -0.52 -47.57 -19.65
CA VAL A 46 0.07 -46.53 -20.50
C VAL A 46 -0.22 -45.19 -19.84
N SER A 47 0.68 -44.76 -18.93
CA SER A 47 0.78 -43.34 -18.64
C SER A 47 1.10 -42.64 -19.96
N LYS A 48 0.40 -41.54 -20.29
CA LYS A 48 0.99 -40.53 -21.19
C LYS A 48 2.38 -40.29 -20.63
N GLY A 49 3.41 -40.62 -21.41
CA GLY A 49 4.75 -40.90 -20.91
C GLY A 49 5.13 -40.04 -19.71
N ASP A 50 5.57 -40.71 -18.65
CA ASP A 50 6.36 -40.10 -17.59
C ASP A 50 7.59 -39.44 -18.23
N LYS A 51 7.43 -38.20 -18.67
CA LYS A 51 8.37 -37.20 -18.19
C LYS A 51 8.16 -37.22 -16.69
N THR A 52 9.15 -37.65 -15.94
CA THR A 52 9.17 -37.43 -14.49
C THR A 52 8.91 -35.95 -14.27
N ILE A 53 7.67 -35.58 -13.94
CA ILE A 53 7.30 -34.19 -13.69
C ILE A 53 7.95 -33.86 -12.36
N GLU A 54 9.09 -33.19 -12.42
CA GLU A 54 9.88 -32.88 -11.22
C GLU A 54 9.19 -31.79 -10.41
N THR A 55 8.53 -30.83 -11.07
CA THR A 55 7.91 -29.67 -10.41
C THR A 55 6.47 -29.89 -9.92
N ASN A 56 6.10 -29.20 -8.84
CA ASN A 56 4.75 -29.14 -8.28
C ASN A 56 4.07 -27.78 -8.51
N VAL A 57 2.81 -27.69 -8.10
CA VAL A 57 2.01 -26.45 -8.20
C VAL A 57 2.67 -25.28 -7.48
N ALA A 58 3.16 -25.47 -6.25
CA ALA A 58 3.80 -24.41 -5.49
C ALA A 58 5.02 -23.82 -6.22
N GLU A 59 5.90 -24.66 -6.76
CA GLU A 59 7.06 -24.24 -7.57
C GLU A 59 6.61 -23.43 -8.79
N LYS A 60 5.56 -23.87 -9.48
CA LYS A 60 5.01 -23.15 -10.63
C LYS A 60 4.37 -21.81 -10.30
N ILE A 61 3.71 -21.69 -9.14
CA ILE A 61 3.22 -20.41 -8.63
C ILE A 61 4.41 -19.47 -8.39
N ILE A 62 5.46 -19.93 -7.71
CA ILE A 62 6.64 -19.11 -7.41
C ILE A 62 7.40 -18.73 -8.69
N GLU A 63 7.64 -19.65 -9.63
CA GLU A 63 8.22 -19.36 -10.95
C GLU A 63 7.42 -18.26 -11.68
N GLN A 64 6.09 -18.35 -11.64
CA GLN A 64 5.20 -17.37 -12.24
C GLN A 64 5.34 -16.00 -11.57
N LEU A 65 5.41 -15.92 -10.25
CA LEU A 65 5.62 -14.65 -9.52
C LEU A 65 7.00 -14.03 -9.81
N VAL A 66 8.05 -14.85 -9.88
CA VAL A 66 9.39 -14.38 -10.26
C VAL A 66 9.38 -13.78 -11.67
N SER A 67 8.60 -14.33 -12.60
CA SER A 67 8.48 -13.75 -13.95
C SER A 67 7.88 -12.33 -13.94
N PHE A 68 7.06 -11.98 -12.95
CA PHE A 68 6.54 -10.63 -12.74
C PHE A 68 7.52 -9.70 -11.98
N GLY A 69 8.72 -10.18 -11.66
CA GLY A 69 9.73 -9.43 -10.92
C GLY A 69 9.49 -9.36 -9.42
N VAL A 70 8.68 -10.27 -8.85
CA VAL A 70 8.54 -10.41 -7.40
C VAL A 70 9.87 -10.91 -6.82
N LYS A 71 10.42 -10.13 -5.89
CA LYS A 71 11.69 -10.43 -5.20
C LYS A 71 11.50 -10.91 -3.76
N HIS A 72 10.38 -10.54 -3.14
CA HIS A 72 10.14 -10.79 -1.72
C HIS A 72 8.71 -11.27 -1.51
N VAL A 73 8.56 -12.27 -0.64
CA VAL A 73 7.26 -12.69 -0.10
C VAL A 73 7.31 -12.59 1.42
N PHE A 74 6.35 -11.86 1.99
CA PHE A 74 6.30 -11.56 3.43
C PHE A 74 5.30 -12.51 4.10
N GLY A 75 5.63 -13.09 5.26
CA GLY A 75 4.65 -13.92 5.97
C GLY A 75 5.21 -14.77 7.09
N ILE A 76 4.38 -15.73 7.52
CA ILE A 76 4.71 -16.73 8.53
C ILE A 76 4.50 -18.13 7.93
N PRO A 77 5.48 -19.04 8.03
CA PRO A 77 5.34 -20.41 7.58
C PRO A 77 4.51 -21.22 8.58
N GLY A 78 3.73 -22.16 8.06
CA GLY A 78 3.10 -23.21 8.85
C GLY A 78 2.42 -24.21 7.92
N ASP A 79 1.84 -25.26 8.50
CA ASP A 79 1.50 -26.51 7.79
C ASP A 79 0.89 -26.29 6.39
N SER A 80 -0.13 -25.43 6.29
CA SER A 80 -0.87 -25.25 5.04
C SER A 80 -0.21 -24.40 3.96
N ASN A 81 0.94 -23.78 4.23
CA ASN A 81 1.70 -23.00 3.24
C ASN A 81 3.15 -23.46 3.07
N LEU A 82 3.59 -24.50 3.79
CA LEU A 82 4.95 -25.05 3.69
C LEU A 82 5.38 -25.38 2.25
N PRO A 83 4.53 -25.91 1.35
CA PRO A 83 4.93 -26.14 -0.04
C PRO A 83 5.38 -24.86 -0.76
N LEU A 84 4.70 -23.73 -0.53
CA LEU A 84 5.06 -22.43 -1.10
C LEU A 84 6.37 -21.90 -0.51
N VAL A 85 6.55 -22.05 0.81
CA VAL A 85 7.79 -21.65 1.49
C VAL A 85 8.98 -22.47 0.99
N ASN A 86 8.78 -23.78 0.78
CA ASN A 86 9.82 -24.64 0.20
C ASN A 86 10.17 -24.22 -1.23
N ALA A 87 9.17 -23.93 -2.05
CA ALA A 87 9.36 -23.44 -3.43
C ALA A 87 10.13 -22.10 -3.47
N ILE A 88 9.90 -21.21 -2.49
CA ILE A 88 10.70 -19.98 -2.35
C ILE A 88 12.15 -20.32 -1.96
N ARG A 89 12.35 -21.19 -0.97
CA ARG A 89 13.68 -21.62 -0.50
C ARG A 89 14.56 -22.19 -1.62
N GLU A 90 13.96 -22.90 -2.57
CA GLU A 90 14.66 -23.55 -3.68
C GLU A 90 14.89 -22.61 -4.88
N ASN A 91 14.31 -21.41 -4.86
CA ASN A 91 14.40 -20.43 -5.94
C ASN A 91 15.33 -19.26 -5.57
N ASN A 92 16.46 -19.13 -6.25
CA ASN A 92 17.48 -18.12 -5.95
C ASN A 92 17.15 -16.67 -6.40
N LYS A 93 15.93 -16.40 -6.88
CA LYS A 93 15.51 -15.06 -7.37
C LYS A 93 14.46 -14.40 -6.47
N ILE A 94 14.04 -15.07 -5.41
CA ILE A 94 12.96 -14.62 -4.53
C ILE A 94 13.26 -15.02 -3.10
N ASP A 95 13.07 -14.10 -2.18
CA ASP A 95 13.35 -14.30 -0.76
C ASP A 95 12.05 -14.37 0.05
N PHE A 96 12.07 -15.19 1.10
CA PHE A 96 11.01 -15.22 2.10
C PHE A 96 11.42 -14.36 3.29
N ILE A 97 10.63 -13.33 3.57
CA ILE A 97 10.83 -12.41 4.69
C ILE A 97 9.89 -12.82 5.82
N LEU A 98 10.46 -13.43 6.86
CA LEU A 98 9.71 -13.91 8.02
C LEU A 98 9.29 -12.73 8.90
N THR A 99 7.99 -12.56 9.10
CA THR A 99 7.43 -11.58 10.06
C THR A 99 7.08 -12.24 11.41
N ARG A 100 6.70 -11.42 12.40
CA ARG A 100 6.16 -11.89 13.69
C ARG A 100 4.64 -11.94 13.73
N HIS A 101 3.99 -11.17 12.87
CA HIS A 101 2.53 -11.18 12.69
C HIS A 101 2.17 -11.09 11.20
N GLU A 102 1.09 -11.73 10.77
CA GLU A 102 0.64 -11.67 9.37
C GLU A 102 0.11 -10.28 8.99
N GLU A 103 -0.44 -9.52 9.95
CA GLU A 103 -0.80 -8.10 9.72
C GLU A 103 0.41 -7.27 9.26
N THR A 104 1.56 -7.47 9.90
CA THR A 104 2.83 -6.86 9.46
C THR A 104 3.17 -7.28 8.04
N ALA A 105 3.06 -8.56 7.69
CA ALA A 105 3.33 -9.04 6.35
C ALA A 105 2.43 -8.38 5.29
N ALA A 106 1.14 -8.24 5.59
CA ALA A 106 0.19 -7.55 4.72
C ALA A 106 0.49 -6.06 4.59
N PHE A 107 0.86 -5.38 5.68
CA PHE A 107 1.29 -3.97 5.62
C PHE A 107 2.61 -3.78 4.86
N ILE A 108 3.60 -4.68 5.01
CA ILE A 108 4.84 -4.63 4.23
C ILE A 108 4.51 -4.78 2.73
N ALA A 109 3.65 -5.74 2.36
CA ALA A 109 3.21 -5.92 0.97
C ALA A 109 2.49 -4.68 0.43
N SER A 110 1.55 -4.11 1.20
CA SER A 110 0.84 -2.89 0.81
C SER A 110 1.80 -1.71 0.66
N ALA A 111 2.71 -1.49 1.60
CA ALA A 111 3.70 -0.43 1.51
C ALA A 111 4.65 -0.63 0.32
N TYR A 112 5.11 -1.85 0.07
CA TYR A 112 5.96 -2.18 -1.08
C TYR A 112 5.29 -1.76 -2.40
N GLY A 113 3.99 -2.07 -2.57
CA GLY A 113 3.23 -1.62 -3.74
C GLY A 113 3.09 -0.10 -3.85
N LYS A 114 2.86 0.61 -2.74
CA LYS A 114 2.80 2.08 -2.70
C LYS A 114 4.14 2.73 -3.06
N ILE A 115 5.24 2.11 -2.62
CA ILE A 115 6.59 2.66 -2.74
C ILE A 115 7.17 2.42 -4.13
N THR A 116 6.89 1.26 -4.73
CA THR A 116 7.58 0.79 -5.94
C THR A 116 6.70 0.73 -7.19
N ASP A 117 5.37 0.85 -7.04
CA ASP A 117 4.37 0.54 -8.07
C ASP A 117 4.44 -0.91 -8.62
N LYS A 118 5.19 -1.80 -7.94
CA LYS A 118 5.30 -3.24 -8.24
C LYS A 118 4.37 -4.05 -7.34
N LEU A 119 4.12 -5.30 -7.71
CA LEU A 119 3.31 -6.21 -6.91
C LEU A 119 3.97 -6.51 -5.56
N GLY A 120 3.28 -6.20 -4.46
CA GLY A 120 3.59 -6.73 -3.13
C GLY A 120 2.96 -8.11 -2.95
N VAL A 121 3.68 -9.05 -2.33
CA VAL A 121 3.16 -10.41 -2.08
C VAL A 121 3.28 -10.76 -0.61
N CYS A 122 2.18 -11.11 0.03
CA CYS A 122 2.16 -11.66 1.39
C CYS A 122 1.59 -13.07 1.40
N MET A 123 1.91 -13.82 2.46
CA MET A 123 1.48 -15.20 2.65
C MET A 123 1.06 -15.46 4.09
N SER A 124 0.06 -16.32 4.28
CA SER A 124 -0.33 -16.83 5.59
C SER A 124 -0.70 -18.31 5.52
N ILE A 125 -0.89 -18.92 6.68
CA ILE A 125 -1.55 -20.22 6.80
C ILE A 125 -3.08 -20.09 6.72
N ALA A 126 -3.78 -21.22 6.84
CA ALA A 126 -5.23 -21.31 6.94
C ALA A 126 -5.73 -20.75 8.27
N GLY A 127 -7.05 -20.53 8.39
CA GLY A 127 -7.69 -20.11 9.64
C GLY A 127 -7.11 -18.81 10.20
N PRO A 128 -6.45 -18.84 11.39
CA PRO A 128 -6.00 -17.63 12.08
C PRO A 128 -5.03 -16.77 11.26
N GLY A 129 -4.14 -17.37 10.49
CA GLY A 129 -3.19 -16.61 9.66
C GLY A 129 -3.92 -15.78 8.60
N ALA A 130 -4.96 -16.35 7.98
CA ALA A 130 -5.79 -15.65 7.02
C ALA A 130 -6.52 -14.46 7.66
N THR A 131 -7.08 -14.62 8.87
CA THR A 131 -7.77 -13.53 9.57
C THR A 131 -6.83 -12.41 10.00
N ASN A 132 -5.58 -12.74 10.36
CA ASN A 132 -4.57 -11.75 10.74
C ASN A 132 -4.12 -10.86 9.57
N LEU A 133 -4.30 -11.29 8.31
CA LEU A 133 -3.98 -10.47 7.14
C LEU A 133 -4.96 -9.30 6.92
N ILE A 134 -6.19 -9.39 7.44
CA ILE A 134 -7.31 -8.53 7.01
C ILE A 134 -6.98 -7.04 7.15
N THR A 135 -6.52 -6.60 8.33
CA THR A 135 -6.24 -5.18 8.59
C THR A 135 -5.19 -4.62 7.63
N GLY A 136 -4.11 -5.35 7.40
CA GLY A 136 -3.05 -4.94 6.47
C GLY A 136 -3.50 -4.98 5.00
N LEU A 137 -4.34 -5.94 4.60
CA LEU A 137 -4.90 -5.99 3.25
C LEU A 137 -5.94 -4.88 3.01
N MET A 138 -6.69 -4.48 4.03
CA MET A 138 -7.63 -3.36 3.93
C MET A 138 -6.94 -2.02 3.66
N ASP A 139 -5.70 -1.84 4.12
CA ASP A 139 -4.87 -0.71 3.68
C ASP A 139 -4.63 -0.76 2.16
N SER A 140 -4.24 -1.92 1.63
CA SER A 140 -4.05 -2.10 0.20
C SER A 140 -5.33 -1.84 -0.61
N ALA A 141 -6.49 -2.32 -0.12
CA ALA A 141 -7.77 -2.14 -0.77
C ALA A 141 -8.21 -0.66 -0.80
N THR A 142 -8.04 0.05 0.32
CA THR A 142 -8.49 1.45 0.45
C THR A 142 -7.51 2.45 -0.14
N ASP A 143 -6.20 2.19 -0.06
CA ASP A 143 -5.17 3.02 -0.66
C ASP A 143 -4.84 2.63 -2.11
N ARG A 144 -5.44 1.54 -2.64
CA ARG A 144 -5.20 1.05 -4.00
C ARG A 144 -3.74 0.67 -4.23
N SER A 145 -3.16 -0.07 -3.30
CA SER A 145 -1.85 -0.67 -3.48
C SER A 145 -1.98 -2.03 -4.18
N PRO A 146 -1.10 -2.40 -5.14
CA PRO A 146 -1.16 -3.70 -5.81
C PRO A 146 -0.60 -4.82 -4.91
N VAL A 147 -1.48 -5.64 -4.33
CA VAL A 147 -1.08 -6.76 -3.45
C VAL A 147 -1.71 -8.08 -3.87
N LEU A 148 -0.91 -9.16 -3.82
CA LEU A 148 -1.38 -10.54 -3.87
C LEU A 148 -1.16 -11.23 -2.52
N ALA A 149 -2.22 -11.76 -1.93
CA ALA A 149 -2.16 -12.64 -0.77
C ALA A 149 -2.26 -14.10 -1.21
N LEU A 150 -1.25 -14.90 -0.87
CA LEU A 150 -1.27 -16.36 -0.97
C LEU A 150 -1.68 -16.93 0.38
N VAL A 151 -2.90 -17.45 0.48
CA VAL A 151 -3.44 -17.93 1.75
C VAL A 151 -3.47 -19.45 1.72
N GLY A 152 -2.68 -20.10 2.56
CA GLY A 152 -2.73 -21.56 2.71
C GLY A 152 -4.13 -22.03 3.12
N GLN A 153 -4.54 -23.20 2.65
CA GLN A 153 -5.84 -23.78 2.95
C GLN A 153 -5.68 -25.26 3.31
N ILE A 154 -6.61 -25.76 4.13
CA ILE A 154 -6.66 -27.19 4.47
C ILE A 154 -6.85 -28.04 3.20
N PRO A 155 -6.50 -29.35 3.24
CA PRO A 155 -6.75 -30.24 2.11
C PRO A 155 -8.22 -30.24 1.67
N GLU A 156 -8.46 -30.33 0.35
CA GLU A 156 -9.80 -30.13 -0.21
C GLU A 156 -10.83 -31.13 0.30
N VAL A 157 -10.40 -32.36 0.62
CA VAL A 157 -11.26 -33.42 1.14
C VAL A 157 -11.95 -33.06 2.46
N TYR A 158 -11.41 -32.08 3.19
CA TYR A 158 -11.96 -31.61 4.47
C TYR A 158 -12.80 -30.34 4.34
N LEU A 159 -12.88 -29.72 3.16
CA LEU A 159 -13.69 -28.51 2.98
C LEU A 159 -15.18 -28.82 3.12
N GLY A 160 -15.89 -27.96 3.85
CA GLY A 160 -17.29 -28.07 4.22
C GLY A 160 -17.57 -28.96 5.44
N SER A 161 -16.52 -29.45 6.13
CA SER A 161 -16.67 -30.40 7.25
C SER A 161 -16.49 -29.78 8.64
N GLU A 162 -16.22 -28.47 8.70
CA GLU A 162 -15.84 -27.75 9.93
C GLU A 162 -14.54 -28.31 10.53
N ALA A 163 -13.60 -28.69 9.66
CA ALA A 163 -12.32 -29.24 10.07
C ALA A 163 -11.49 -28.20 10.84
N PHE A 164 -10.46 -28.68 11.55
CA PHE A 164 -9.55 -27.81 12.30
C PHE A 164 -8.94 -26.73 11.39
N GLN A 165 -9.05 -25.46 11.81
CA GLN A 165 -8.62 -24.27 11.08
C GLN A 165 -9.34 -24.00 9.74
N GLU A 166 -10.42 -24.72 9.45
CA GLU A 166 -11.27 -24.42 8.30
C GLU A 166 -12.03 -23.11 8.50
N ILE A 167 -11.96 -22.22 7.51
CA ILE A 167 -12.85 -21.07 7.36
C ILE A 167 -13.16 -20.86 5.86
N ASP A 168 -14.30 -20.24 5.56
CA ASP A 168 -14.59 -19.77 4.22
C ASP A 168 -13.78 -18.50 3.90
N GLN A 169 -12.53 -18.73 3.49
CA GLN A 169 -11.58 -17.68 3.15
C GLN A 169 -12.07 -16.81 2.00
N ILE A 170 -12.74 -17.39 1.00
CA ILE A 170 -13.17 -16.63 -0.17
C ILE A 170 -14.29 -15.66 0.19
N THR A 171 -15.29 -16.11 0.94
CA THR A 171 -16.34 -15.22 1.45
C THR A 171 -15.78 -14.15 2.36
N LEU A 172 -14.76 -14.47 3.16
CA LEU A 172 -14.09 -13.52 4.05
C LEU A 172 -13.39 -12.37 3.30
N PHE A 173 -12.66 -12.67 2.21
CA PHE A 173 -11.85 -11.68 1.49
C PHE A 173 -12.60 -10.96 0.35
N ARG A 174 -13.63 -11.59 -0.24
CA ARG A 174 -14.35 -11.06 -1.41
C ARG A 174 -14.95 -9.66 -1.25
N PRO A 175 -15.40 -9.19 -0.06
CA PRO A 175 -15.95 -7.84 0.08
C PRO A 175 -14.97 -6.70 -0.24
N PHE A 176 -13.66 -6.95 -0.19
CA PHE A 176 -12.63 -5.91 -0.41
C PHE A 176 -11.53 -6.30 -1.40
N ALA A 177 -11.49 -7.54 -1.87
CA ALA A 177 -10.58 -7.99 -2.91
C ALA A 177 -11.14 -7.73 -4.32
N GLU A 178 -10.29 -7.26 -5.22
CA GLU A 178 -10.60 -7.12 -6.66
C GLU A 178 -10.63 -8.48 -7.36
N TYR A 179 -9.98 -9.49 -6.77
CA TYR A 179 -9.96 -10.88 -7.21
C TYR A 179 -9.75 -11.81 -6.02
N ALA A 180 -10.61 -12.80 -5.82
CA ALA A 180 -10.48 -13.77 -4.74
C ALA A 180 -11.00 -15.13 -5.19
N GLU A 181 -10.10 -16.10 -5.33
CA GLU A 181 -10.42 -17.45 -5.82
C GLU A 181 -9.61 -18.54 -5.11
N THR A 182 -10.12 -19.77 -5.13
CA THR A 182 -9.42 -20.97 -4.65
C THR A 182 -8.77 -21.70 -5.82
N ILE A 183 -7.52 -22.13 -5.66
CA ILE A 183 -6.88 -23.05 -6.61
C ILE A 183 -7.39 -24.46 -6.33
N ALA A 184 -8.54 -24.80 -6.90
CA ALA A 184 -9.21 -26.07 -6.63
C ALA A 184 -8.59 -27.25 -7.40
N ARG A 185 -7.87 -26.99 -8.50
CA ARG A 185 -7.20 -28.04 -9.29
C ARG A 185 -5.84 -27.55 -9.74
N SER A 186 -4.87 -28.47 -9.81
CA SER A 186 -3.48 -28.19 -10.18
C SER A 186 -3.37 -27.50 -11.55
N ASN A 187 -4.18 -27.90 -12.54
CA ASN A 187 -4.22 -27.28 -13.88
C ASN A 187 -4.82 -25.86 -13.95
N GLN A 188 -5.33 -25.33 -12.84
CA GLN A 188 -5.82 -23.95 -12.76
C GLN A 188 -4.73 -22.98 -12.26
N ALA A 189 -3.71 -23.49 -11.56
CA ALA A 189 -2.77 -22.69 -10.78
C ALA A 189 -2.15 -21.54 -11.59
N ILE A 190 -1.50 -21.83 -12.71
CA ILE A 190 -0.84 -20.81 -13.56
C ILE A 190 -1.83 -19.75 -14.04
N LYS A 191 -3.04 -20.16 -14.44
CA LYS A 191 -4.07 -19.24 -14.93
C LYS A 191 -4.58 -18.34 -13.82
N LEU A 192 -4.88 -18.88 -12.64
CA LEU A 192 -5.39 -18.11 -11.51
C LEU A 192 -4.32 -17.17 -10.94
N THR A 193 -3.05 -17.60 -10.85
CA THR A 193 -1.92 -16.73 -10.48
C THR A 193 -1.76 -15.57 -11.46
N MET A 194 -1.76 -15.83 -12.77
CA MET A 194 -1.74 -14.79 -13.80
C MET A 194 -2.91 -13.80 -13.65
N MET A 195 -4.13 -14.30 -13.42
CA MET A 195 -5.31 -13.46 -13.24
C MET A 195 -5.22 -12.61 -11.98
N ALA A 196 -4.85 -13.19 -10.84
CA ALA A 196 -4.69 -12.48 -9.57
C ALA A 196 -3.66 -11.35 -9.69
N VAL A 197 -2.48 -11.63 -10.27
CA VAL A 197 -1.46 -10.59 -10.52
C VAL A 197 -2.01 -9.50 -11.46
N LYS A 198 -2.74 -9.89 -12.51
CA LYS A 198 -3.32 -8.93 -13.46
C LYS A 198 -4.35 -8.02 -12.81
N TYR A 199 -5.23 -8.55 -11.95
CA TYR A 199 -6.18 -7.74 -11.20
C TYR A 199 -5.46 -6.79 -10.25
N ALA A 200 -4.55 -7.31 -9.42
CA ALA A 200 -3.77 -6.48 -8.50
C ALA A 200 -3.02 -5.34 -9.20
N LEU A 201 -2.48 -5.53 -10.41
CA LEU A 201 -1.76 -4.47 -11.14
C LEU A 201 -2.65 -3.53 -11.96
N LYS A 202 -3.76 -4.02 -12.55
CA LYS A 202 -4.63 -3.23 -13.44
C LYS A 202 -5.83 -2.61 -12.75
N LYS A 203 -6.20 -3.14 -11.59
CA LYS A 203 -7.11 -2.55 -10.62
C LYS A 203 -6.37 -2.56 -9.26
N PRO A 204 -5.41 -1.63 -9.06
CA PRO A 204 -4.60 -1.59 -7.85
C PRO A 204 -5.44 -1.72 -6.58
N GLY A 205 -5.18 -2.81 -5.86
CA GLY A 205 -5.97 -3.31 -4.75
C GLY A 205 -5.52 -4.72 -4.37
N VAL A 206 -6.37 -5.43 -3.63
CA VAL A 206 -6.06 -6.78 -3.12
C VAL A 206 -6.50 -7.84 -4.12
N SER A 207 -5.62 -8.82 -4.38
CA SER A 207 -5.99 -10.11 -4.94
C SER A 207 -5.64 -11.22 -3.96
N VAL A 208 -6.48 -12.25 -3.87
CA VAL A 208 -6.31 -13.38 -2.94
C VAL A 208 -6.39 -14.69 -3.71
N LEU A 209 -5.46 -15.59 -3.40
CA LEU A 209 -5.53 -16.99 -3.82
C LEU A 209 -5.53 -17.88 -2.59
N SER A 210 -6.64 -18.59 -2.38
CA SER A 210 -6.70 -19.68 -1.40
C SER A 210 -6.04 -20.93 -2.01
N CYS A 211 -5.08 -21.50 -1.28
CA CYS A 211 -4.15 -22.49 -1.79
C CYS A 211 -4.24 -23.79 -0.94
N PRO A 212 -5.11 -24.75 -1.31
CA PRO A 212 -5.21 -26.04 -0.62
C PRO A 212 -3.88 -26.79 -0.63
N THR A 213 -3.50 -27.35 0.53
CA THR A 213 -2.16 -27.93 0.74
C THR A 213 -1.90 -29.14 -0.14
N ASP A 214 -2.91 -30.00 -0.33
CA ASP A 214 -2.87 -31.16 -1.23
C ASP A 214 -2.72 -30.75 -2.69
N VAL A 215 -3.40 -29.68 -3.12
CA VAL A 215 -3.24 -29.13 -4.48
C VAL A 215 -1.85 -28.52 -4.67
N LEU A 216 -1.28 -27.87 -3.66
CA LEU A 216 0.05 -27.24 -3.76
C LEU A 216 1.18 -28.24 -4.05
N VAL A 217 1.04 -29.49 -3.59
CA VAL A 217 2.05 -30.55 -3.78
C VAL A 217 1.83 -31.40 -5.03
N ASP A 218 0.70 -31.23 -5.72
CA ASP A 218 0.41 -31.91 -6.98
C ASP A 218 1.48 -31.59 -8.04
N LYS A 219 1.81 -32.60 -8.85
CA LYS A 219 2.74 -32.43 -9.98
C LYS A 219 2.13 -31.60 -11.09
N LEU A 220 2.92 -30.67 -11.64
CA LEU A 220 2.48 -29.77 -12.71
C LEU A 220 3.61 -29.49 -13.72
N ASP A 221 3.37 -29.83 -15.00
CA ASP A 221 4.28 -29.56 -16.14
C ASP A 221 3.84 -28.34 -16.97
N ASP A 222 2.84 -27.60 -16.50
CA ASP A 222 2.35 -26.40 -17.19
C ASP A 222 3.45 -25.33 -17.23
N LYS A 223 3.60 -24.69 -18.40
CA LYS A 223 4.52 -23.58 -18.58
C LYS A 223 3.93 -22.31 -17.97
N ILE A 224 4.79 -21.54 -17.30
CA ILE A 224 4.42 -20.19 -16.85
C ILE A 224 4.00 -19.31 -18.05
N ILE A 225 3.08 -18.39 -17.77
CA ILE A 225 2.64 -17.39 -18.73
C ILE A 225 3.57 -16.19 -18.64
N GLN A 226 4.20 -15.84 -19.76
CA GLN A 226 5.07 -14.66 -19.81
C GLN A 226 4.25 -13.36 -19.65
N PRO A 227 4.62 -12.45 -18.73
CA PRO A 227 3.85 -11.25 -18.42
C PRO A 227 3.48 -10.40 -19.65
N GLU A 228 4.41 -10.21 -20.58
CA GLU A 228 4.24 -9.38 -21.79
C GLU A 228 3.14 -9.89 -22.73
N LYS A 229 2.75 -11.17 -22.62
CA LYS A 229 1.66 -11.75 -23.41
C LYS A 229 0.27 -11.48 -22.84
N ARG A 230 0.17 -10.96 -21.61
CA ARG A 230 -1.12 -10.79 -20.90
C ARG A 230 -1.26 -9.45 -20.17
N LEU A 231 -0.16 -8.74 -19.91
CA LEU A 231 -0.12 -7.40 -19.34
C LEU A 231 0.30 -6.39 -20.41
N PHE A 232 -0.70 -5.74 -21.00
CA PHE A 232 -0.49 -4.64 -21.95
C PHE A 232 -0.56 -3.29 -21.23
N LYS A 233 0.17 -2.30 -21.72
CA LYS A 233 0.00 -0.91 -21.28
C LYS A 233 -1.33 -0.37 -21.84
N SER A 234 -2.04 0.41 -21.04
CA SER A 234 -3.25 1.11 -21.46
C SER A 234 -2.98 2.60 -21.31
N GLU A 235 -3.11 3.35 -22.40
CA GLU A 235 -2.91 4.81 -22.45
C GLU A 235 -4.23 5.51 -22.79
N GLY A 236 -5.37 4.90 -22.42
CA GLY A 236 -6.68 5.51 -22.61
C GLY A 236 -6.75 6.84 -21.86
N ILE A 237 -6.68 7.94 -22.61
CA ILE A 237 -6.82 9.30 -22.11
C ILE A 237 -7.96 10.01 -22.85
N SER A 238 -8.50 11.07 -22.26
CA SER A 238 -9.49 11.96 -22.88
C SER A 238 -9.02 12.49 -24.23
N THR A 239 -9.99 12.76 -25.10
CA THR A 239 -9.77 13.27 -26.46
C THR A 239 -9.17 14.67 -26.45
N GLU A 240 -8.53 15.05 -27.56
CA GLU A 240 -7.97 16.40 -27.72
C GLU A 240 -9.03 17.50 -27.55
N GLU A 241 -10.28 17.24 -27.99
CA GLU A 241 -11.39 18.18 -27.81
C GLU A 241 -11.75 18.38 -26.33
N GLU A 242 -11.76 17.31 -25.53
CA GLU A 242 -12.01 17.39 -24.09
C GLU A 242 -10.87 18.13 -23.36
N ILE A 243 -9.63 17.87 -23.73
CA ILE A 243 -8.45 18.56 -23.17
C ILE A 243 -8.50 20.05 -23.56
N GLN A 244 -8.89 20.39 -24.79
CA GLN A 244 -9.09 21.78 -25.21
C GLN A 244 -10.21 22.48 -24.43
N LYS A 245 -11.30 21.77 -24.09
CA LYS A 245 -12.36 22.29 -23.21
C LYS A 245 -11.81 22.59 -21.81
N ALA A 246 -10.99 21.70 -21.25
CA ALA A 246 -10.32 21.94 -19.98
C ALA A 246 -9.39 23.17 -20.02
N ALA A 247 -8.55 23.29 -21.05
CA ALA A 247 -7.68 24.45 -21.25
C ALA A 247 -8.49 25.75 -21.35
N SER A 248 -9.61 25.73 -22.10
CA SER A 248 -10.50 26.87 -22.25
C SER A 248 -11.15 27.30 -20.94
N LEU A 249 -11.53 26.35 -20.08
CA LEU A 249 -12.02 26.65 -18.72
C LEU A 249 -10.92 27.30 -17.88
N ILE A 250 -9.73 26.71 -17.86
CA ILE A 250 -8.58 27.24 -17.10
C ILE A 250 -8.22 28.67 -17.53
N ASN A 251 -8.20 28.94 -18.84
CA ASN A 251 -7.84 30.26 -19.37
C ASN A 251 -8.84 31.36 -18.93
N LYS A 252 -10.12 31.03 -18.74
CA LYS A 252 -11.16 31.98 -18.27
C LYS A 252 -11.09 32.32 -16.78
N CYS A 253 -10.51 31.45 -15.95
CA CYS A 253 -10.44 31.64 -14.50
C CYS A 253 -9.25 32.52 -14.08
N THR A 254 -9.36 33.22 -12.94
CA THR A 254 -8.39 34.23 -12.48
C THR A 254 -7.72 33.90 -11.16
N LYS A 255 -8.24 32.93 -10.41
CA LYS A 255 -7.72 32.45 -9.12
C LYS A 255 -7.68 30.92 -9.09
N PRO A 256 -6.97 30.26 -10.01
CA PRO A 256 -6.88 28.81 -10.02
C PRO A 256 -6.06 28.27 -8.83
N VAL A 257 -6.41 27.07 -8.36
CA VAL A 257 -5.62 26.26 -7.43
C VAL A 257 -5.42 24.87 -8.01
N VAL A 258 -4.17 24.41 -8.01
CA VAL A 258 -3.81 23.03 -8.38
C VAL A 258 -3.88 22.15 -7.14
N PHE A 259 -4.58 21.02 -7.24
CA PHE A 259 -4.73 20.06 -6.16
C PHE A 259 -4.23 18.67 -6.54
N GLY A 260 -3.04 18.31 -6.05
CA GLY A 260 -2.39 17.03 -6.34
C GLY A 260 -2.83 15.89 -5.41
N GLY A 261 -3.35 14.81 -5.98
CA GLY A 261 -3.62 13.54 -5.31
C GLY A 261 -2.66 12.43 -5.72
N TRP A 262 -2.95 11.19 -5.30
CA TRP A 262 -2.11 10.03 -5.57
C TRP A 262 -1.86 9.76 -7.07
N GLY A 263 -2.83 10.06 -7.94
CA GLY A 263 -2.65 9.94 -9.39
C GLY A 263 -1.69 10.97 -10.00
N SER A 264 -1.19 11.92 -9.22
CA SER A 264 -0.16 12.89 -9.63
C SER A 264 1.24 12.59 -9.08
N ARG A 265 1.44 11.44 -8.40
CA ARG A 265 2.68 11.13 -7.66
C ARG A 265 3.97 11.06 -8.51
N HIS A 266 3.84 10.91 -9.83
CA HIS A 266 4.96 10.91 -10.78
C HIS A 266 5.01 12.18 -11.65
N ALA A 267 4.26 13.22 -11.28
CA ALA A 267 4.10 14.45 -12.05
C ALA A 267 4.60 15.69 -11.29
N GLY A 268 5.47 15.55 -10.28
CA GLY A 268 5.93 16.66 -9.43
C GLY A 268 6.48 17.87 -10.20
N GLU A 269 7.35 17.61 -11.18
CA GLU A 269 7.90 18.67 -12.06
C GLU A 269 6.82 19.34 -12.90
N LEU A 270 5.90 18.56 -13.49
CA LEU A 270 4.78 19.09 -14.27
C LEU A 270 3.80 19.91 -13.40
N LEU A 271 3.59 19.51 -12.13
CA LEU A 271 2.78 20.28 -11.19
C LEU A 271 3.41 21.66 -10.91
N ILE A 272 4.74 21.71 -10.78
CA ILE A 272 5.49 22.96 -10.62
C ILE A 272 5.37 23.80 -11.90
N GLU A 273 5.69 23.25 -13.07
CA GLU A 273 5.59 23.94 -14.35
C GLU A 273 4.19 24.53 -14.57
N PHE A 274 3.16 23.71 -14.32
CA PHE A 274 1.77 24.11 -14.49
C PHE A 274 1.39 25.24 -13.53
N SER A 275 1.78 25.13 -12.27
CA SER A 275 1.58 26.16 -11.26
C SER A 275 2.30 27.46 -11.59
N GLU A 276 3.53 27.40 -12.07
CA GLU A 276 4.31 28.58 -12.49
C GLU A 276 3.69 29.27 -13.70
N LYS A 277 3.15 28.50 -14.65
CA LYS A 277 2.41 29.03 -15.81
C LYS A 277 1.12 29.74 -15.38
N LEU A 278 0.42 29.16 -14.40
CA LEU A 278 -0.83 29.69 -13.86
C LEU A 278 -0.65 30.77 -12.78
N LYS A 279 0.56 30.91 -12.21
CA LYS A 279 0.83 31.68 -10.98
C LYS A 279 -0.10 31.27 -9.82
N ALA A 280 -0.31 29.96 -9.67
CA ALA A 280 -1.37 29.34 -8.87
C ALA A 280 -0.84 28.50 -7.71
N PRO A 281 -1.45 28.53 -6.51
CA PRO A 281 -1.06 27.65 -5.41
C PRO A 281 -1.19 26.15 -5.77
N ILE A 282 -0.28 25.34 -5.23
CA ILE A 282 -0.32 23.87 -5.28
C ILE A 282 -0.61 23.35 -3.87
N ALA A 283 -1.81 22.83 -3.67
CA ALA A 283 -2.16 22.04 -2.50
C ALA A 283 -2.06 20.55 -2.83
N THR A 284 -1.79 19.72 -1.81
CA THR A 284 -1.68 18.26 -1.99
C THR A 284 -2.54 17.49 -1.00
N THR A 285 -2.84 16.23 -1.34
CA THR A 285 -3.26 15.24 -0.34
C THR A 285 -2.07 14.80 0.51
N SER A 286 -2.33 14.24 1.69
CA SER A 286 -1.30 13.66 2.55
C SER A 286 -0.48 12.55 1.87
N ARG A 287 -1.10 11.82 0.93
CA ARG A 287 -0.46 10.72 0.20
C ARG A 287 0.64 11.15 -0.75
N VAL A 288 0.69 12.43 -1.13
CA VAL A 288 1.66 12.95 -2.10
C VAL A 288 2.45 14.14 -1.55
N LYS A 289 2.50 14.26 -0.21
CA LYS A 289 3.46 15.18 0.43
C LYS A 289 4.87 14.84 -0.04
N GLY A 290 5.63 15.87 -0.40
CA GLY A 290 6.99 15.72 -0.92
C GLY A 290 7.10 15.47 -2.43
N VAL A 291 6.00 15.21 -3.15
CA VAL A 291 6.02 15.12 -4.64
C VAL A 291 6.38 16.46 -5.28
N VAL A 292 6.00 17.56 -4.63
CA VAL A 292 6.48 18.92 -4.95
C VAL A 292 7.34 19.39 -3.79
N HIS A 293 8.46 20.05 -4.10
CA HIS A 293 9.29 20.72 -3.09
C HIS A 293 8.47 21.81 -2.38
N GLU A 294 8.24 21.67 -1.07
CA GLU A 294 7.33 22.57 -0.34
C GLU A 294 7.93 23.97 -0.09
N ASN A 295 9.23 24.14 -0.33
CA ASN A 295 9.89 25.45 -0.40
C ASN A 295 9.53 26.25 -1.66
N HIS A 296 8.95 25.60 -2.68
CA HIS A 296 8.51 26.31 -3.88
C HIS A 296 7.50 27.41 -3.52
N LYS A 297 7.56 28.56 -4.22
CA LYS A 297 6.75 29.75 -3.92
C LYS A 297 5.27 29.39 -3.79
N TYR A 298 4.75 28.65 -4.76
CA TYR A 298 3.34 28.30 -4.85
C TYR A 298 2.96 27.03 -4.09
N ALA A 299 3.89 26.27 -3.53
CA ALA A 299 3.54 25.10 -2.73
C ALA A 299 2.89 25.54 -1.41
N VAL A 300 1.63 25.14 -1.19
CA VAL A 300 0.87 25.47 0.02
C VAL A 300 0.67 24.27 0.96
N GLY A 301 1.39 23.17 0.70
CA GLY A 301 1.41 21.98 1.55
C GLY A 301 0.15 21.14 1.45
N VAL A 302 -0.08 20.33 2.48
CA VAL A 302 -1.21 19.39 2.52
C VAL A 302 -2.51 20.10 2.91
N LEU A 303 -3.60 19.76 2.24
CA LEU A 303 -4.97 20.21 2.57
C LEU A 303 -5.67 19.20 3.51
N GLY A 304 -6.49 19.71 4.43
CA GLY A 304 -7.34 18.91 5.31
C GLY A 304 -6.99 19.06 6.79
N SER A 305 -7.52 18.18 7.65
CA SER A 305 -7.39 18.28 9.13
C SER A 305 -5.95 18.16 9.64
N ILE A 306 -5.13 17.36 8.96
CA ILE A 306 -3.69 17.20 9.22
C ILE A 306 -2.83 18.18 8.41
N GLY A 307 -3.47 18.98 7.56
CA GLY A 307 -2.82 19.90 6.64
C GLY A 307 -2.58 21.30 7.20
N THR A 308 -2.25 22.22 6.31
CA THR A 308 -1.89 23.61 6.60
C THR A 308 -3.11 24.53 6.53
N LYS A 309 -3.11 25.64 7.29
CA LYS A 309 -4.18 26.64 7.20
C LYS A 309 -4.14 27.40 5.87
N TYR A 310 -2.95 27.64 5.32
CA TYR A 310 -2.78 28.41 4.09
C TYR A 310 -3.18 27.63 2.82
N SER A 311 -3.15 26.29 2.81
CA SER A 311 -3.79 25.51 1.73
C SER A 311 -5.31 25.64 1.76
N ALA A 312 -5.93 25.60 2.94
CA ALA A 312 -7.36 25.81 3.09
C ALA A 312 -7.79 27.22 2.71
N MET A 313 -6.98 28.24 3.01
CA MET A 313 -7.19 29.62 2.54
C MET A 313 -7.17 29.70 1.00
N ALA A 314 -6.20 29.05 0.34
CA ALA A 314 -6.13 29.03 -1.11
C ALA A 314 -7.41 28.46 -1.74
N ILE A 315 -7.95 27.36 -1.19
CA ILE A 315 -9.20 26.75 -1.67
C ILE A 315 -10.41 27.67 -1.45
N ARG A 316 -10.48 28.38 -0.34
CA ARG A 316 -11.62 29.26 -0.03
C ARG A 316 -11.70 30.50 -0.92
N GLU A 317 -10.58 31.00 -1.41
CA GLU A 317 -10.54 32.22 -2.21
C GLU A 317 -10.44 31.96 -3.73
N CYS A 318 -10.35 30.70 -4.14
CA CYS A 318 -10.20 30.31 -5.54
C CYS A 318 -11.51 30.44 -6.33
N ASP A 319 -11.39 30.57 -7.65
CA ASP A 319 -12.51 30.48 -8.60
C ASP A 319 -12.47 29.19 -9.45
N LEU A 320 -11.38 28.42 -9.36
CA LEU A 320 -11.19 27.14 -10.04
C LEU A 320 -10.31 26.21 -9.19
N ILE A 321 -10.77 24.97 -9.00
CA ILE A 321 -9.98 23.87 -8.44
C ILE A 321 -9.65 22.89 -9.55
N ILE A 322 -8.36 22.61 -9.74
CA ILE A 322 -7.85 21.63 -10.71
C ILE A 322 -7.38 20.40 -9.94
N ILE A 323 -8.24 19.39 -9.85
CA ILE A 323 -8.04 18.17 -9.07
C ILE A 323 -7.34 17.13 -9.95
N ILE A 324 -6.20 16.60 -9.49
CA ILE A 324 -5.38 15.67 -10.27
C ILE A 324 -5.18 14.38 -9.48
N GLY A 325 -5.90 13.32 -9.87
CA GLY A 325 -5.78 11.99 -9.30
C GLY A 325 -6.19 11.91 -7.83
N SER A 326 -7.30 12.57 -7.48
CA SER A 326 -7.83 12.63 -6.12
C SER A 326 -9.36 12.54 -6.10
N GLY A 327 -9.90 11.78 -5.15
CA GLY A 327 -11.33 11.80 -4.84
C GLY A 327 -11.70 12.91 -3.85
N PHE A 328 -11.14 14.11 -4.01
CA PHE A 328 -11.28 15.33 -3.20
C PHE A 328 -12.54 15.35 -2.30
N ARG A 329 -12.38 15.62 -0.99
CA ARG A 329 -13.44 15.42 0.03
C ARG A 329 -13.78 16.67 0.84
N GLN A 330 -13.15 17.81 0.56
CA GLN A 330 -13.13 18.97 1.45
C GLN A 330 -14.33 19.91 1.24
N ALA A 331 -15.56 19.37 1.26
CA ALA A 331 -16.78 20.13 0.91
C ALA A 331 -16.98 21.38 1.79
N ASN A 332 -16.56 21.30 3.05
CA ASN A 332 -16.64 22.39 4.02
C ASN A 332 -15.71 23.59 3.72
N LEU A 333 -14.80 23.47 2.74
CA LEU A 333 -13.86 24.54 2.35
C LEU A 333 -14.18 25.13 0.97
N VAL A 334 -15.03 24.46 0.19
CA VAL A 334 -15.29 24.80 -1.21
C VAL A 334 -16.30 25.95 -1.30
N PRO A 335 -15.99 27.06 -1.99
CA PRO A 335 -16.95 28.14 -2.23
C PRO A 335 -18.12 27.69 -3.13
N SER A 336 -19.30 28.29 -2.96
CA SER A 336 -20.51 27.91 -3.69
C SER A 336 -20.46 28.10 -5.21
N ASN A 337 -19.62 29.00 -5.72
CA ASN A 337 -19.53 29.34 -7.15
C ASN A 337 -18.17 28.95 -7.78
N VAL A 338 -17.45 28.00 -7.19
CA VAL A 338 -16.16 27.56 -7.73
C VAL A 338 -16.35 26.67 -8.95
N LYS A 339 -15.44 26.77 -9.92
CA LYS A 339 -15.33 25.81 -11.02
C LYS A 339 -14.47 24.62 -10.64
N ILE A 340 -14.79 23.44 -11.15
CA ILE A 340 -14.03 22.21 -10.87
C ILE A 340 -13.64 21.51 -12.17
N LEU A 341 -12.32 21.35 -12.36
CA LEU A 341 -11.73 20.44 -13.33
C LEU A 341 -11.18 19.23 -12.56
N GLN A 342 -11.57 18.02 -12.96
CA GLN A 342 -11.05 16.79 -12.33
C GLN A 342 -10.41 15.86 -13.36
N ILE A 343 -9.21 15.39 -13.04
CA ILE A 343 -8.45 14.40 -13.81
C ILE A 343 -8.34 13.14 -12.98
N ASP A 344 -8.77 11.98 -13.50
CA ASP A 344 -8.62 10.68 -12.83
C ASP A 344 -8.53 9.55 -13.86
N ASN A 345 -7.81 8.47 -13.54
CA ASN A 345 -7.69 7.32 -14.44
C ASN A 345 -8.90 6.38 -14.36
N ASP A 346 -9.66 6.45 -13.28
CA ASP A 346 -10.88 5.68 -13.06
C ASP A 346 -12.10 6.58 -13.31
N PRO A 347 -12.87 6.35 -14.40
CA PRO A 347 -14.02 7.20 -14.74
C PRO A 347 -15.08 7.22 -13.63
N THR A 348 -15.13 6.21 -12.76
CA THR A 348 -16.08 6.19 -11.62
C THR A 348 -15.70 7.15 -10.49
N ARG A 349 -14.53 7.81 -10.58
CA ARG A 349 -14.06 8.80 -9.60
C ARG A 349 -14.38 10.23 -10.00
N ILE A 350 -14.55 10.49 -11.29
CA ILE A 350 -14.94 11.79 -11.80
C ILE A 350 -16.33 12.14 -11.28
N GLY A 351 -16.47 13.30 -10.65
CA GLY A 351 -17.75 13.77 -10.13
C GLY A 351 -18.29 13.00 -8.91
N LYS A 352 -17.47 12.15 -8.26
CA LYS A 352 -17.94 11.28 -7.16
C LYS A 352 -18.44 12.07 -5.94
N THR A 353 -17.85 13.24 -5.66
CA THR A 353 -18.13 14.02 -4.44
C THR A 353 -18.72 15.40 -4.74
N PHE A 354 -18.37 15.99 -5.88
CA PHE A 354 -18.83 17.29 -6.33
C PHE A 354 -19.20 17.21 -7.79
N ASP A 355 -20.13 18.06 -8.22
CA ASP A 355 -20.32 18.32 -9.64
C ASP A 355 -19.01 18.86 -10.25
N VAL A 356 -18.68 18.40 -11.45
CA VAL A 356 -17.48 18.83 -12.18
C VAL A 356 -17.88 19.55 -13.46
N ASP A 357 -17.26 20.70 -13.73
CA ASP A 357 -17.48 21.43 -14.99
C ASP A 357 -16.79 20.73 -16.16
N VAL A 358 -15.61 20.15 -15.90
CA VAL A 358 -14.87 19.34 -16.88
C VAL A 358 -14.24 18.15 -16.17
N GLY A 359 -14.48 16.94 -16.69
CA GLY A 359 -13.82 15.71 -16.27
C GLY A 359 -12.90 15.19 -17.38
N LEU A 360 -11.67 14.83 -17.04
CA LEU A 360 -10.73 14.19 -17.96
C LEU A 360 -10.35 12.80 -17.43
N ILE A 361 -10.48 11.79 -18.28
CA ILE A 361 -10.11 10.42 -17.96
C ILE A 361 -8.67 10.21 -18.40
N GLY A 362 -7.80 9.70 -17.53
CA GLY A 362 -6.43 9.37 -17.90
C GLY A 362 -5.44 9.43 -16.75
N ASP A 363 -4.22 8.99 -17.01
CA ASP A 363 -3.11 9.20 -16.09
C ASP A 363 -2.82 10.70 -15.92
N GLY A 364 -2.67 11.15 -14.68
CA GLY A 364 -2.51 12.57 -14.36
C GLY A 364 -1.27 13.20 -15.00
N LYS A 365 -0.18 12.44 -15.14
CA LYS A 365 1.05 12.92 -15.80
C LYS A 365 0.80 13.11 -17.29
N LEU A 366 0.24 12.10 -17.96
CA LEU A 366 -0.03 12.14 -19.41
C LEU A 366 -1.03 13.24 -19.79
N ILE A 367 -2.06 13.46 -18.97
CA ILE A 367 -3.00 14.57 -19.20
C ILE A 367 -2.30 15.92 -19.01
N LEU A 368 -1.45 16.09 -17.99
CA LEU A 368 -0.72 17.33 -17.78
C LEU A 368 0.24 17.65 -18.95
N GLU A 369 0.95 16.67 -19.48
CA GLU A 369 1.84 16.83 -20.65
C GLU A 369 1.12 17.42 -21.86
N LYS A 370 -0.17 17.06 -22.05
CA LYS A 370 -1.02 17.58 -23.13
C LYS A 370 -1.72 18.89 -22.79
N LEU A 371 -2.11 19.07 -21.53
CA LEU A 371 -2.88 20.22 -21.09
C LEU A 371 -2.03 21.48 -20.92
N ILE A 372 -0.83 21.35 -20.35
CA ILE A 372 0.05 22.49 -20.05
C ILE A 372 0.34 23.34 -21.30
N PRO A 373 0.67 22.78 -22.48
CA PRO A 373 0.90 23.56 -23.70
C PRO A 373 -0.27 24.46 -24.11
N LEU A 374 -1.52 24.03 -23.88
CA LEU A 374 -2.74 24.72 -24.32
C LEU A 374 -3.20 25.85 -23.39
N VAL A 375 -2.64 25.90 -22.18
CA VAL A 375 -2.97 26.90 -21.17
C VAL A 375 -2.16 28.17 -21.39
N GLU A 376 -2.74 29.34 -21.15
CA GLU A 376 -2.07 30.64 -21.27
C GLU A 376 -1.21 30.95 -20.02
N VAL A 377 -0.11 31.69 -20.20
CA VAL A 377 0.65 32.22 -19.07
C VAL A 377 -0.17 33.30 -18.37
N LYS A 378 -0.49 33.09 -17.09
CA LYS A 378 -1.29 34.04 -16.31
C LYS A 378 -0.42 35.06 -15.59
N GLN A 379 -1.03 36.21 -15.30
CA GLN A 379 -0.45 37.20 -14.40
C GLN A 379 -0.73 36.83 -12.95
N GLU A 380 0.20 37.19 -12.07
CA GLU A 380 0.05 36.91 -10.64
C GLU A 380 -1.09 37.75 -10.04
N ASN A 381 -2.11 37.08 -9.51
CA ASN A 381 -3.20 37.73 -8.79
C ASN A 381 -2.74 38.10 -7.37
N LYS A 382 -2.14 39.28 -7.22
CA LYS A 382 -1.55 39.74 -5.96
C LYS A 382 -2.54 39.77 -4.80
N VAL A 383 -3.81 40.10 -5.05
CA VAL A 383 -4.84 40.15 -4.00
C VAL A 383 -5.10 38.74 -3.46
N PHE A 384 -5.43 37.79 -4.35
CA PHE A 384 -5.68 36.39 -3.99
C PHE A 384 -4.48 35.75 -3.27
N LEU A 385 -3.27 35.96 -3.77
CA LEU A 385 -2.08 35.32 -3.19
C LEU A 385 -1.60 35.99 -1.90
N SER A 386 -1.92 37.27 -1.67
CA SER A 386 -1.42 38.00 -0.50
C SER A 386 -1.83 37.35 0.82
N HIS A 387 -3.09 36.91 0.94
CA HIS A 387 -3.58 36.25 2.15
C HIS A 387 -2.92 34.89 2.36
N VAL A 388 -2.83 34.07 1.29
CA VAL A 388 -2.20 32.76 1.31
C VAL A 388 -0.72 32.86 1.70
N PHE A 389 0.02 33.78 1.08
CA PHE A 389 1.45 33.96 1.34
C PHE A 389 1.73 34.57 2.71
N LYS A 390 0.88 35.48 3.19
CA LYS A 390 0.96 36.00 4.56
C LYS A 390 0.83 34.87 5.58
N MET A 391 -0.20 34.03 5.46
CA MET A 391 -0.39 32.88 6.35
C MET A 391 0.73 31.85 6.24
N LYS A 392 1.28 31.62 5.03
CA LYS A 392 2.45 30.77 4.84
C LYS A 392 3.67 31.35 5.56
N GLN A 393 3.92 32.65 5.45
CA GLN A 393 5.03 33.34 6.11
C GLN A 393 4.91 33.27 7.64
N GLU A 394 3.73 33.54 8.18
CA GLU A 394 3.44 33.42 9.62
C GLU A 394 3.67 31.99 10.12
N HIS A 395 3.25 30.99 9.33
CA HIS A 395 3.51 29.58 9.65
C HIS A 395 5.00 29.26 9.67
N MET A 396 5.77 29.72 8.67
CA MET A 396 7.22 29.52 8.65
C MET A 396 7.91 30.19 9.85
N ALA A 397 7.51 31.42 10.21
CA ALA A 397 8.01 32.08 11.41
C ALA A 397 7.68 31.30 12.70
N TYR A 398 6.51 30.66 12.77
CA TYR A 398 6.15 29.78 13.88
C TYR A 398 7.03 28.52 13.94
N LEU A 399 7.37 27.91 12.80
CA LEU A 399 8.29 26.77 12.75
C LEU A 399 9.69 27.13 13.28
N GLU A 400 10.17 28.34 12.98
CA GLU A 400 11.45 28.85 13.51
C GLU A 400 11.45 29.02 15.03
N LEU A 401 10.29 29.33 15.63
CA LEU A 401 10.15 29.37 17.09
C LEU A 401 10.16 27.95 17.67
N GLU A 402 9.46 27.00 17.05
CA GLU A 402 9.46 25.60 17.50
C GLU A 402 10.83 24.94 17.35
N ALA A 403 11.61 25.32 16.34
CA ALA A 403 12.96 24.83 16.14
C ALA A 403 13.92 25.20 17.30
N LYS A 404 13.54 26.19 18.13
CA LYS A 404 14.29 26.70 19.28
C LYS A 404 13.62 26.37 20.63
N ASP A 405 12.53 25.60 20.62
CA ASP A 405 11.81 25.22 21.82
C ASP A 405 12.55 24.10 22.58
N LEU A 406 13.35 24.50 23.57
CA LEU A 406 14.12 23.57 24.42
C LEU A 406 13.36 23.18 25.70
N THR A 407 12.03 23.27 25.72
CA THR A 407 11.24 22.85 26.88
C THR A 407 11.31 21.34 27.16
N VAL A 408 11.17 20.99 28.45
CA VAL A 408 11.09 19.62 28.95
C VAL A 408 9.76 19.47 29.70
N PRO A 409 8.93 18.45 29.41
CA PRO A 409 9.13 17.38 28.42
C PRO A 409 9.18 17.90 26.96
N ILE A 410 9.74 17.11 26.05
CA ILE A 410 10.09 17.57 24.70
C ILE A 410 8.83 17.94 23.91
N ASN A 411 8.79 19.15 23.34
CA ASN A 411 7.71 19.55 22.44
C ASN A 411 7.74 18.67 21.16
N PRO A 412 6.64 17.98 20.79
CA PRO A 412 6.56 17.21 19.54
C PRO A 412 6.96 18.00 18.27
N GLY A 413 6.71 19.31 18.25
CA GLY A 413 7.15 20.19 17.16
C GLY A 413 8.66 20.30 17.03
N TYR A 414 9.39 20.35 18.15
CA TYR A 414 10.86 20.36 18.15
C TYR A 414 11.43 19.09 17.55
N VAL A 415 10.81 17.93 17.83
CA VAL A 415 11.20 16.65 17.22
C VAL A 415 11.14 16.70 15.70
N ILE A 416 10.06 17.26 15.14
CA ILE A 416 9.92 17.42 13.69
C ILE A 416 10.97 18.36 13.11
N GLN A 417 11.33 19.43 13.81
CA GLN A 417 12.38 20.35 13.35
C GLN A 417 13.78 19.74 13.44
N SER A 418 14.05 18.93 14.46
CA SER A 418 15.28 18.14 14.59
C SER A 418 15.44 17.17 13.40
N MET A 419 14.38 16.44 13.06
CA MET A 419 14.36 15.62 11.85
C MET A 419 14.67 16.45 10.59
N LYS A 420 14.06 17.63 10.43
CA LYS A 420 14.27 18.47 9.24
C LYS A 420 15.73 18.94 9.09
N ARG A 421 16.46 19.10 10.20
CA ARG A 421 17.88 19.47 10.20
C ARG A 421 18.80 18.31 9.82
N ILE A 422 18.48 17.11 10.28
CA ILE A 422 19.37 15.94 10.20
C ILE A 422 19.14 15.09 8.96
N LEU A 423 17.89 14.95 8.50
CA LEU A 423 17.56 14.01 7.43
C LEU A 423 18.06 14.47 6.06
N GLU A 424 18.53 13.50 5.29
CA GLU A 424 18.87 13.69 3.87
C GLU A 424 17.64 14.04 3.06
N LYS A 425 17.83 14.86 2.03
CA LYS A 425 16.73 15.41 1.23
C LYS A 425 15.93 14.35 0.48
N ASP A 426 16.48 13.17 0.24
CA ASP A 426 15.84 12.06 -0.46
C ASP A 426 15.46 10.88 0.45
N ALA A 427 15.48 11.11 1.78
CA ALA A 427 15.05 10.15 2.79
C ALA A 427 13.58 9.73 2.59
N ILE A 428 13.30 8.48 2.96
CA ILE A 428 11.95 7.91 2.96
C ILE A 428 11.41 7.94 4.39
N ILE A 429 10.27 8.57 4.58
CA ILE A 429 9.61 8.71 5.88
C ILE A 429 8.28 7.96 5.85
N CYS A 430 8.21 6.87 6.61
CA CYS A 430 7.01 6.08 6.82
C CYS A 430 6.35 6.56 8.11
N VAL A 431 5.13 7.08 8.01
CA VAL A 431 4.44 7.78 9.09
C VAL A 431 3.26 6.95 9.56
N ASP A 432 3.19 6.74 10.88
CA ASP A 432 2.09 6.03 11.52
C ASP A 432 0.87 6.96 11.66
N VAL A 433 -0.19 6.44 12.28
CA VAL A 433 -1.43 7.18 12.53
C VAL A 433 -1.49 7.58 14.00
N GLY A 434 -1.52 8.88 14.25
CA GLY A 434 -1.59 9.43 15.60
C GLY A 434 -1.53 10.95 15.61
N ASP A 435 -1.28 11.54 16.78
CA ASP A 435 -1.09 12.99 16.91
C ASP A 435 0.23 13.47 16.27
N HIS A 436 1.28 12.66 16.36
CA HIS A 436 2.57 12.88 15.71
C HIS A 436 2.43 13.06 14.17
N THR A 437 1.46 12.38 13.54
CA THR A 437 1.12 12.57 12.11
C THR A 437 0.71 14.02 11.83
N TYR A 438 -0.11 14.63 12.68
CA TYR A 438 -0.52 16.04 12.53
C TYR A 438 0.67 16.98 12.72
N HIS A 439 1.55 16.68 13.67
CA HIS A 439 2.79 17.44 13.85
C HIS A 439 3.66 17.36 12.59
N PHE A 440 3.91 16.16 12.07
CA PHE A 440 4.71 15.93 10.88
C PHE A 440 4.16 16.66 9.64
N TYR A 441 2.89 16.41 9.29
CA TYR A 441 2.32 16.93 8.05
C TYR A 441 2.22 18.46 8.00
N LYS A 442 2.16 19.12 9.16
CA LYS A 442 2.13 20.60 9.28
C LYS A 442 3.50 21.24 9.38
N LYS A 443 4.46 20.55 10.00
CA LYS A 443 5.70 21.17 10.47
C LYS A 443 6.94 20.69 9.72
N PHE A 444 6.90 19.54 9.07
CA PHE A 444 8.00 19.05 8.25
C PHE A 444 7.86 19.60 6.82
N ILE A 445 8.76 20.48 6.40
CA ILE A 445 8.75 21.03 5.03
C ILE A 445 9.60 20.13 4.13
N CYS A 446 8.96 19.41 3.20
CA CYS A 446 9.64 18.44 2.34
C CYS A 446 10.45 19.13 1.23
N GLU A 447 11.72 18.70 1.09
CA GLU A 447 12.67 19.21 0.10
C GLU A 447 13.14 18.13 -0.88
N GLY A 448 12.30 17.12 -1.14
CA GLY A 448 12.61 15.94 -1.95
C GLY A 448 12.34 14.61 -1.24
N HIS A 449 11.94 14.68 0.04
CA HIS A 449 11.69 13.50 0.86
C HIS A 449 10.43 12.80 0.35
N LYS A 450 10.39 11.48 0.46
CA LYS A 450 9.19 10.69 0.13
C LYS A 450 8.47 10.31 1.41
N THR A 451 7.16 10.49 1.45
CA THR A 451 6.35 10.17 2.63
C THR A 451 5.30 9.13 2.32
N TYR A 452 5.14 8.15 3.20
CA TYR A 452 4.12 7.10 3.07
C TYR A 452 3.37 6.92 4.39
N LEU A 453 2.06 6.73 4.30
CA LEU A 453 1.17 6.52 5.44
C LEU A 453 0.03 5.56 5.04
N ASN A 454 -0.70 5.04 6.03
CA ASN A 454 -2.01 4.44 5.82
C ASN A 454 -3.06 5.57 5.76
N ALA A 455 -3.47 5.96 4.56
CA ALA A 455 -4.13 7.25 4.36
C ALA A 455 -5.66 7.19 4.46
N ASN A 456 -6.28 6.13 3.94
CA ASN A 456 -7.74 6.04 3.88
C ASN A 456 -8.34 5.24 5.05
N MET A 457 -7.74 4.11 5.40
CA MET A 457 -8.20 3.29 6.53
C MET A 457 -7.70 3.86 7.86
N ALA A 458 -6.56 4.57 7.84
CA ALA A 458 -5.94 5.18 9.01
C ALA A 458 -5.68 4.18 10.15
N SER A 459 -5.19 2.98 9.80
CA SER A 459 -4.80 1.98 10.80
C SER A 459 -3.45 2.33 11.44
N MET A 460 -3.36 2.14 12.75
CA MET A 460 -2.13 2.28 13.53
C MET A 460 -1.19 1.08 13.28
N GLY A 461 0.11 1.24 13.55
CA GLY A 461 1.12 0.20 13.40
C GLY A 461 1.71 0.11 11.98
N PHE A 462 1.35 1.01 11.07
CA PHE A 462 1.79 0.96 9.66
C PHE A 462 3.27 1.32 9.45
N ALA A 463 3.83 2.22 10.27
CA ALA A 463 5.11 2.87 9.97
C ALA A 463 6.30 1.89 9.93
N LEU A 464 6.36 0.96 10.89
CA LEU A 464 7.43 -0.04 10.97
C LEU A 464 7.38 -1.03 9.79
N PRO A 465 6.24 -1.69 9.49
CA PRO A 465 6.07 -2.48 8.27
C PRO A 465 6.45 -1.73 6.98
N ALA A 466 6.00 -0.48 6.84
CA ALA A 466 6.31 0.31 5.65
C ALA A 466 7.80 0.66 5.55
N SER A 467 8.47 0.87 6.68
CA SER A 467 9.92 1.09 6.73
C SER A 467 10.72 -0.16 6.36
N ILE A 468 10.24 -1.34 6.75
CA ILE A 468 10.82 -2.63 6.31
C ILE A 468 10.73 -2.73 4.79
N ALA A 469 9.54 -2.47 4.21
CA ALA A 469 9.37 -2.47 2.75
C ALA A 469 10.31 -1.49 2.05
N ALA A 470 10.40 -0.25 2.56
CA ALA A 470 11.25 0.80 2.00
C ALA A 470 12.74 0.42 2.03
N LYS A 471 13.24 -0.12 3.16
CA LYS A 471 14.65 -0.42 3.32
C LYS A 471 15.09 -1.66 2.54
N LEU A 472 14.18 -2.62 2.31
CA LEU A 472 14.44 -3.77 1.44
C LEU A 472 14.65 -3.34 -0.03
N GLU A 473 13.81 -2.44 -0.57
CA GLU A 473 13.98 -1.99 -1.97
C GLU A 473 15.06 -0.91 -2.11
N PHE A 474 15.25 -0.05 -1.10
CA PHE A 474 16.21 1.05 -1.12
C PHE A 474 17.22 0.96 0.03
N PRO A 475 18.14 -0.02 0.00
CA PRO A 475 19.10 -0.26 1.08
C PRO A 475 20.04 0.92 1.34
N GLU A 476 20.33 1.73 0.32
CA GLU A 476 21.23 2.89 0.43
C GLU A 476 20.55 4.14 1.02
N LYS A 477 19.22 4.23 1.00
CA LYS A 477 18.51 5.44 1.46
C LYS A 477 18.32 5.46 2.97
N GLN A 478 18.29 6.66 3.55
CA GLN A 478 17.75 6.85 4.89
C GLN A 478 16.27 6.48 4.92
N VAL A 479 15.88 5.60 5.86
CA VAL A 479 14.50 5.18 6.07
C VAL A 479 14.11 5.44 7.51
N ILE A 480 13.07 6.27 7.69
CA ILE A 480 12.59 6.73 8.98
C ILE A 480 11.22 6.13 9.26
N CYS A 481 11.09 5.40 10.36
CA CYS A 481 9.82 4.98 10.94
C CYS A 481 9.39 6.04 11.95
N LEU A 482 8.38 6.85 11.61
CA LEU A 482 7.85 7.89 12.48
C LEU A 482 6.55 7.40 13.13
N ALA A 483 6.57 7.12 14.43
CA ALA A 483 5.41 6.56 15.14
C ALA A 483 5.23 7.18 16.53
N SER A 484 4.02 7.05 17.08
CA SER A 484 3.80 7.18 18.53
C SER A 484 4.02 5.84 19.21
N ASP A 485 4.27 5.87 20.50
CA ASP A 485 4.36 4.69 21.37
C ASP A 485 3.18 3.72 21.22
N GLY A 486 1.94 4.22 21.22
CA GLY A 486 0.75 3.37 21.06
C GLY A 486 0.64 2.70 19.69
N GLY A 487 1.13 3.34 18.61
CA GLY A 487 1.12 2.76 17.27
C GLY A 487 2.24 1.75 17.10
N PHE A 488 3.45 2.13 17.54
CA PHE A 488 4.61 1.24 17.51
C PHE A 488 4.38 -0.03 18.32
N ALA A 489 3.83 0.08 19.53
CA ALA A 489 3.60 -1.06 20.42
C ALA A 489 2.69 -2.15 19.83
N MET A 490 1.78 -1.82 18.89
CA MET A 490 0.87 -2.78 18.28
C MET A 490 1.61 -3.88 17.51
N LEU A 491 2.69 -3.52 16.80
CA LEU A 491 3.45 -4.43 15.92
C LEU A 491 4.96 -4.40 16.23
N MET A 492 5.39 -3.91 17.40
CA MET A 492 6.81 -3.71 17.74
C MET A 492 7.64 -5.00 17.70
N ALA A 493 7.02 -6.17 17.84
CA ALA A 493 7.72 -7.45 17.73
C ALA A 493 8.44 -7.61 16.38
N ASP A 494 7.89 -7.02 15.31
CA ASP A 494 8.51 -7.01 13.98
C ASP A 494 9.73 -6.07 13.86
N PHE A 495 10.10 -5.35 14.92
CA PHE A 495 11.44 -4.74 14.98
C PHE A 495 12.53 -5.82 14.89
N THR A 496 12.26 -7.02 15.43
CA THR A 496 13.16 -8.17 15.29
C THR A 496 13.24 -8.69 13.85
N THR A 497 12.23 -8.44 13.01
CA THR A 497 12.29 -8.71 11.57
C THR A 497 13.28 -7.76 10.90
N ALA A 498 13.24 -6.47 11.22
CA ALA A 498 14.26 -5.52 10.76
C ALA A 498 15.67 -5.91 11.21
N VAL A 499 15.85 -6.39 12.45
CA VAL A 499 17.14 -6.89 12.95
C VAL A 499 17.61 -8.12 12.17
N ARG A 500 16.74 -9.11 11.99
CA ARG A 500 17.04 -10.34 11.25
C ARG A 500 17.52 -10.03 9.83
N GLU A 501 16.80 -9.15 9.15
CA GLU A 501 17.08 -8.75 7.76
C GLU A 501 18.15 -7.63 7.68
N LYS A 502 18.74 -7.22 8.81
CA LYS A 502 19.82 -6.20 8.92
C LYS A 502 19.45 -4.85 8.29
N LEU A 503 18.20 -4.42 8.47
CA LEU A 503 17.67 -3.21 7.87
C LEU A 503 18.00 -1.99 8.73
N ASN A 504 18.91 -1.12 8.26
CA ASN A 504 19.25 0.14 8.95
C ASN A 504 18.09 1.16 8.84
N ILE A 505 17.03 0.93 9.60
CA ILE A 505 15.85 1.78 9.78
C ILE A 505 16.00 2.53 11.09
N VAL A 506 15.69 3.84 11.10
CA VAL A 506 15.63 4.62 12.35
C VAL A 506 14.18 4.86 12.72
N ALA A 507 13.72 4.23 13.79
CA ALA A 507 12.41 4.46 14.38
C ALA A 507 12.45 5.59 15.40
N ILE A 508 11.73 6.67 15.14
CA ILE A 508 11.58 7.82 16.04
C ILE A 508 10.22 7.68 16.71
N ILE A 509 10.23 7.39 18.01
CA ILE A 509 9.03 7.07 18.79
C ILE A 509 8.67 8.24 19.68
N PHE A 510 7.49 8.80 19.46
CA PHE A 510 6.89 9.82 20.33
C PHE A 510 6.29 9.09 21.53
N HIS A 511 7.01 9.08 22.66
CA HIS A 511 6.61 8.40 23.88
C HIS A 511 5.97 9.41 24.83
N ASP A 512 4.67 9.27 25.05
CA ASP A 512 3.89 10.12 25.97
C ASP A 512 2.83 9.35 26.78
N CYS A 513 2.68 8.05 26.55
CA CYS A 513 1.74 7.13 27.19
C CYS A 513 0.26 7.49 27.01
N VAL A 514 -0.08 8.28 25.98
CA VAL A 514 -1.43 8.81 25.78
C VAL A 514 -1.89 8.65 24.32
N LEU A 515 -3.11 8.14 24.11
CA LEU A 515 -3.81 8.23 22.82
C LEU A 515 -4.29 9.67 22.59
N LYS A 516 -3.36 10.59 22.28
CA LYS A 516 -3.60 12.04 22.19
C LYS A 516 -4.74 12.45 21.26
N ASN A 517 -4.91 11.76 20.13
CA ASN A 517 -6.05 12.03 19.24
C ASN A 517 -7.38 11.74 19.92
N ILE A 518 -7.50 10.62 20.63
CA ILE A 518 -8.73 10.26 21.36
C ILE A 518 -8.94 11.19 22.56
N LYS A 519 -7.88 11.52 23.31
CA LYS A 519 -7.93 12.52 24.39
C LYS A 519 -8.45 13.88 23.90
N LYS A 520 -8.00 14.35 22.73
CA LYS A 520 -8.53 15.59 22.10
C LYS A 520 -10.02 15.48 21.78
N GLU A 521 -10.50 14.34 21.31
CA GLU A 521 -11.91 14.13 20.95
C GLU A 521 -12.80 14.10 22.19
N LEU A 522 -12.36 13.42 23.26
CA LEU A 522 -13.05 13.44 24.55
C LEU A 522 -13.19 14.87 25.08
N ILE A 523 -12.10 15.65 25.09
CA ILE A 523 -12.12 17.07 25.53
C ILE A 523 -13.05 17.91 24.64
N ARG A 524 -12.95 17.76 23.32
CA ARG A 524 -13.78 18.50 22.34
C ARG A 524 -15.27 18.25 22.57
N ASP A 525 -15.64 17.01 22.87
CA ASP A 525 -17.03 16.57 22.98
C ASP A 525 -17.55 16.64 24.42
N GLY A 526 -16.73 17.12 25.37
CA GLY A 526 -17.11 17.32 26.77
C GLY A 526 -17.18 16.04 27.59
N TYR A 527 -16.58 14.94 27.11
CA TYR A 527 -16.48 13.69 27.87
C TYR A 527 -15.32 13.72 28.88
N PRO A 528 -15.43 13.00 30.01
CA PRO A 528 -14.31 12.80 30.90
C PRO A 528 -13.18 12.02 30.20
N ILE A 529 -11.93 12.32 30.56
CA ILE A 529 -10.77 11.60 30.05
C ILE A 529 -10.75 10.20 30.68
N PHE A 530 -10.89 9.17 29.85
CA PHE A 530 -10.92 7.76 30.28
C PHE A 530 -10.44 6.83 29.16
N GLY A 531 -9.70 5.78 29.50
CA GLY A 531 -9.29 4.71 28.56
C GLY A 531 -8.26 5.11 27.49
N VAL A 532 -7.55 6.22 27.69
CA VAL A 532 -6.58 6.77 26.72
C VAL A 532 -5.15 6.82 27.24
N GLU A 533 -4.89 6.30 28.43
CA GLU A 533 -3.57 6.29 29.07
C GLU A 533 -3.16 4.84 29.32
N PHE A 534 -1.90 4.51 29.03
CA PHE A 534 -1.42 3.12 29.11
C PHE A 534 0.08 3.08 29.44
N PRO A 535 0.54 2.08 30.21
CA PRO A 535 1.96 1.89 30.46
C PRO A 535 2.65 1.35 29.21
N ASN A 536 3.82 1.89 28.87
CA ASN A 536 4.70 1.36 27.83
C ASN A 536 6.04 0.89 28.42
N PRO A 537 6.69 -0.12 27.81
CA PRO A 537 8.07 -0.46 28.16
C PRO A 537 9.03 0.65 27.71
N ASN A 538 10.28 0.56 28.16
CA ASN A 538 11.37 1.34 27.57
C ASN A 538 11.71 0.78 26.17
N PHE A 539 11.34 1.51 25.12
CA PHE A 539 11.54 1.05 23.75
C PHE A 539 13.02 1.05 23.32
N ALA A 540 13.83 1.94 23.90
CA ALA A 540 15.28 1.95 23.64
C ALA A 540 15.96 0.69 24.20
N GLU A 541 15.54 0.21 25.37
CA GLU A 541 16.00 -1.05 25.94
C GLU A 541 15.50 -2.25 25.14
N PHE A 542 14.24 -2.23 24.70
CA PHE A 542 13.69 -3.25 23.80
C PHE A 542 14.50 -3.35 22.49
N ALA A 543 14.93 -2.21 21.92
CA ALA A 543 15.76 -2.22 20.72
C ALA A 543 17.10 -2.93 20.96
N LYS A 544 17.77 -2.61 22.08
CA LYS A 544 19.05 -3.24 22.47
C LYS A 544 18.89 -4.73 22.71
N SER A 545 17.86 -5.14 23.46
CA SER A 545 17.62 -6.57 23.74
C SER A 545 17.23 -7.36 22.50
N SER A 546 16.63 -6.69 21.51
CA SER A 546 16.31 -7.27 20.19
C SER A 546 17.52 -7.38 19.26
N GLY A 547 18.68 -6.79 19.60
CA GLY A 547 19.90 -6.78 18.77
C GLY A 547 20.11 -5.53 17.91
N GLY A 548 19.25 -4.52 18.05
CA GLY A 548 19.37 -3.22 17.39
C GLY A 548 20.14 -2.18 18.21
N PHE A 549 20.06 -0.92 17.77
CA PHE A 549 20.51 0.24 18.51
C PHE A 549 19.33 0.92 19.20
N GLY A 550 19.53 1.44 20.41
CA GLY A 550 18.47 2.08 21.18
C GLY A 550 19.00 3.24 21.99
N ILE A 551 18.33 4.39 21.89
CA ILE A 551 18.63 5.56 22.70
C ILE A 551 17.33 6.22 23.15
N ARG A 552 17.27 6.58 24.43
CA ARG A 552 16.16 7.32 25.04
C ARG A 552 16.59 8.77 25.22
N VAL A 553 15.75 9.68 24.76
CA VAL A 553 16.01 11.13 24.74
C VAL A 553 14.98 11.81 25.63
N GLU A 554 15.46 12.42 26.71
CA GLU A 554 14.64 13.11 27.72
C GLU A 554 14.86 14.63 27.73
N SER A 555 15.86 15.12 26.97
CA SER A 555 16.09 16.55 26.76
C SER A 555 16.24 16.89 25.27
N PRO A 556 15.68 18.01 24.80
CA PRO A 556 15.68 18.39 23.39
C PRO A 556 17.09 18.67 22.84
N GLU A 557 18.01 19.12 23.69
CA GLU A 557 19.40 19.41 23.32
C GLU A 557 20.17 18.17 22.83
N LYS A 558 19.78 16.98 23.30
CA LYS A 558 20.43 15.70 22.92
C LYS A 558 19.81 15.05 21.69
N LEU A 559 18.72 15.60 21.16
CA LEU A 559 17.93 14.93 20.13
C LEU A 559 18.67 14.85 18.79
N ASP A 560 19.29 15.95 18.36
CA ASP A 560 20.02 16.00 17.09
C ASP A 560 21.18 14.98 17.09
N ASP A 561 21.95 14.92 18.17
CA ASP A 561 23.04 13.95 18.36
C ASP A 561 22.50 12.51 18.37
N ALA A 562 21.42 12.25 19.09
CA ALA A 562 20.80 10.92 19.16
C ALA A 562 20.31 10.41 17.80
N LEU A 563 19.71 11.30 16.99
CA LEU A 563 19.30 10.97 15.62
C LEU A 563 20.52 10.66 14.74
N GLN A 564 21.59 11.45 14.86
CA GLN A 564 22.81 11.25 14.08
C GLN A 564 23.52 9.95 14.47
N GLU A 565 23.59 9.62 15.76
CA GLU A 565 24.12 8.34 16.25
C GLU A 565 23.31 7.16 15.73
N ALA A 566 21.98 7.25 15.77
CA ALA A 566 21.10 6.19 15.27
C ALA A 566 21.31 5.94 13.76
N LEU A 567 21.36 7.00 12.94
CA LEU A 567 21.62 6.91 11.51
C LEU A 567 22.99 6.27 11.21
N ASN A 568 24.01 6.62 12.00
CA ASN A 568 25.38 6.13 11.83
C ASN A 568 25.63 4.75 12.44
N SER A 569 24.68 4.19 13.20
CA SER A 569 24.85 2.92 13.92
C SER A 569 25.00 1.71 12.98
N GLY A 570 24.52 1.82 11.74
CA GLY A 570 24.45 0.72 10.79
C GLY A 570 23.47 -0.40 11.19
N LYS A 571 22.60 -0.15 12.18
CA LYS A 571 21.65 -1.12 12.74
C LYS A 571 20.23 -0.55 12.73
N PRO A 572 19.20 -1.41 12.67
CA PRO A 572 17.86 -0.97 13.04
C PRO A 572 17.91 -0.31 14.42
N SER A 573 17.34 0.88 14.51
CA SER A 573 17.51 1.80 15.63
C SER A 573 16.17 2.27 16.17
N ILE A 574 16.07 2.44 17.49
CA ILE A 574 14.96 3.15 18.14
C ILE A 574 15.51 4.37 18.86
N VAL A 575 15.05 5.54 18.45
CA VAL A 575 15.19 6.81 19.16
C VAL A 575 13.87 7.07 19.87
N GLU A 576 13.82 6.70 21.15
CA GLU A 576 12.67 6.91 22.03
C GLU A 576 12.71 8.34 22.55
N VAL A 577 11.73 9.17 22.18
CA VAL A 577 11.69 10.59 22.56
C VAL A 577 10.57 10.81 23.57
N MET A 578 10.92 11.25 24.77
CA MET A 578 9.95 11.54 25.83
C MET A 578 9.26 12.88 25.56
N THR A 579 8.10 12.83 24.92
CA THR A 579 7.36 14.02 24.47
C THR A 579 6.32 14.48 25.48
N ASP A 580 5.99 15.77 25.46
CA ASP A 580 5.00 16.36 26.36
C ASP A 580 3.59 15.78 26.12
N PRO A 581 2.98 15.10 27.11
CA PRO A 581 1.66 14.48 26.98
C PRO A 581 0.50 15.49 26.84
N ASN A 582 0.74 16.76 27.13
CA ASN A 582 -0.26 17.84 27.06
C ASN A 582 -0.13 18.69 25.79
N LYS A 583 0.99 18.59 25.06
CA LYS A 583 1.16 19.23 23.75
C LYS A 583 0.55 18.35 22.67
N MET A 584 -0.60 18.76 22.17
CA MET A 584 -1.33 18.06 21.12
C MET A 584 -1.46 18.95 19.88
N ALA A 585 -1.42 18.35 18.69
CA ALA A 585 -1.54 19.10 17.45
C ALA A 585 -2.95 19.67 17.25
N ALA A 586 -3.02 20.95 16.88
CA ALA A 586 -4.26 21.59 16.48
C ALA A 586 -4.80 21.02 15.16
N SER A 587 -6.11 20.81 15.07
CA SER A 587 -6.80 20.43 13.83
C SER A 587 -7.05 21.65 12.94
N THR A 588 -6.99 21.47 11.62
CA THR A 588 -7.25 22.53 10.62
C THR A 588 -8.62 22.37 9.93
N LYS A 589 -9.56 21.63 10.56
CA LYS A 589 -10.92 21.43 10.03
C LYS A 589 -11.69 22.75 9.83
N ARG A 590 -11.33 23.83 10.54
CA ARG A 590 -11.87 25.17 10.35
C ARG A 590 -10.70 26.15 10.20
N VAL A 591 -10.71 26.90 9.12
CA VAL A 591 -10.02 28.20 9.07
C VAL A 591 -11.09 29.21 9.49
N GLU A 592 -10.79 30.09 10.42
CA GLU A 592 -11.68 31.22 10.74
C GLU A 592 -11.43 32.36 9.75
#